data_AF-A0A9P5T399-F1
#
_entry.id   AF-A0A9P5T399-F1
#
_cell.length_a   1.000
_cell.length_b   1.000
_cell.length_c   1.000
_cell.angle_alpha   90.00
_cell.angle_beta   90.00
_cell.angle_gamma   90.00
#
_symmetry.space_group_name_H-M   'P 1'
#
loop_
_entity.id
_entity.type
_entity.pdbx_description
1 polymer ?
#
loop_
_entity_poly.entity_id
_entity_poly.type
_entity_poly.pdbx_seq_one_letter_code
_entity_poly.pdbx_strand_id
1 'polypeptide(L)'
;MADSGPRVTRGNNTTVSSASLNPESAADSKPPPKGQRRRHEHIRTSDEEMKEFNKSYYAKERTQYLDPCRAQTVASLKCMDQNNYDKRRCTRFFKDYSDCKKQWMASLREERRRKNLGIVDDDEVETPATKQESTTSKPLS
;
A
#
# COMPACT_ATOMS: atom_id res chain seq x y z
N MET A 1 -51.69 -10.36 12.79
CA MET A 1 -50.56 -10.83 13.63
C MET A 1 -49.32 -10.15 13.11
N ALA A 2 -48.78 -9.19 13.87
CA ALA A 2 -47.61 -8.42 13.51
C ALA A 2 -46.36 -9.17 13.97
N ASP A 3 -45.47 -9.52 13.04
CA ASP A 3 -44.17 -10.13 13.34
C ASP A 3 -43.09 -9.04 13.31
N SER A 4 -42.65 -8.66 14.50
CA SER A 4 -41.62 -7.63 14.74
C SER A 4 -40.26 -8.32 14.94
N GLY A 5 -39.55 -8.58 13.84
CA GLY A 5 -38.16 -9.03 13.89
C GLY A 5 -37.15 -7.87 14.08
N PRO A 6 -36.07 -8.03 14.87
CA PRO A 6 -35.14 -6.94 15.17
C PRO A 6 -34.21 -6.60 14.00
N ARG A 7 -34.16 -5.31 13.67
CA ARG A 7 -33.29 -4.71 12.65
C ARG A 7 -31.87 -4.53 13.19
N VAL A 8 -30.91 -5.30 12.68
CA VAL A 8 -29.48 -5.12 12.95
C VAL A 8 -28.98 -3.86 12.23
N THR A 9 -28.81 -2.75 12.97
CA THR A 9 -28.18 -1.53 12.45
C THR A 9 -26.68 -1.57 12.67
N ARG A 10 -25.91 -1.46 11.57
CA ARG A 10 -24.45 -1.36 11.59
C ARG A 10 -24.04 0.03 12.08
N GLY A 11 -23.39 0.08 13.24
CA GLY A 11 -22.91 1.30 13.88
C GLY A 11 -21.96 2.10 12.99
N ASN A 12 -22.25 3.38 12.86
CA ASN A 12 -21.37 4.38 12.27
C ASN A 12 -20.34 4.85 13.30
N ASN A 13 -19.16 5.10 12.75
CA ASN A 13 -17.92 5.48 13.38
C ASN A 13 -18.00 6.76 14.23
N THR A 14 -17.41 6.65 15.41
CA THR A 14 -16.95 7.70 16.33
C THR A 14 -16.52 8.99 15.63
N THR A 15 -17.37 10.02 15.70
CA THR A 15 -16.94 11.41 15.54
C THR A 15 -16.40 11.87 16.88
N VAL A 16 -15.08 11.97 17.02
CA VAL A 16 -14.47 12.66 18.16
C VAL A 16 -14.75 14.15 18.04
N SER A 17 -15.52 14.67 18.99
CA SER A 17 -15.75 16.10 19.21
C SER A 17 -14.39 16.80 19.38
N SER A 18 -14.05 17.64 18.42
CA SER A 18 -12.91 18.56 18.52
C SER A 18 -13.41 19.84 19.16
N ALA A 19 -12.74 20.23 20.24
CA ALA A 19 -13.06 21.33 21.13
C ALA A 19 -13.31 22.67 20.41
N SER A 20 -14.22 23.46 20.98
CA SER A 20 -14.36 24.89 20.72
C SER A 20 -13.05 25.62 21.01
N LEU A 21 -12.52 26.31 20.00
CA LEU A 21 -11.69 27.49 20.17
C LEU A 21 -12.48 28.68 19.59
N ASN A 22 -12.55 29.75 20.38
CA ASN A 22 -13.36 30.95 20.16
C ASN A 22 -12.81 31.85 19.03
N PRO A 23 -13.61 32.85 18.57
CA PRO A 23 -13.51 33.43 17.23
C PRO A 23 -12.72 34.74 17.22
N GLU A 24 -11.74 34.87 16.33
CA GLU A 24 -11.27 36.18 15.84
C GLU A 24 -10.38 36.00 14.60
N SER A 25 -10.40 37.00 13.71
CA SER A 25 -9.68 37.14 12.43
C SER A 25 -10.25 36.41 11.19
N ALA A 26 -11.38 36.93 10.71
CA ALA A 26 -11.71 36.87 9.30
C ALA A 26 -10.84 37.89 8.53
N ALA A 27 -9.83 37.44 7.79
CA ALA A 27 -9.26 38.16 6.64
C ALA A 27 -8.38 37.23 5.77
N ASP A 28 -8.69 37.19 4.48
CA ASP A 28 -7.87 36.74 3.36
C ASP A 28 -7.21 35.35 3.39
N SER A 29 -8.00 34.34 3.03
CA SER A 29 -7.51 33.20 2.27
C SER A 29 -8.60 32.77 1.30
N LYS A 30 -8.57 33.31 0.08
CA LYS A 30 -9.45 32.90 -1.01
C LYS A 30 -9.33 31.37 -1.17
N PRO A 31 -10.42 30.58 -1.08
CA PRO A 31 -10.33 29.15 -1.23
C PRO A 31 -9.74 28.83 -2.61
N PRO A 32 -8.83 27.85 -2.71
CA PRO A 32 -8.23 27.48 -3.99
C PRO A 32 -9.36 27.14 -4.98
N PRO A 33 -9.23 27.53 -6.27
CA PRO A 33 -10.27 27.27 -7.25
C PRO A 33 -10.55 25.77 -7.26
N LYS A 34 -11.82 25.39 -7.06
CA LYS A 34 -12.25 24.00 -7.18
C LYS A 34 -11.91 23.55 -8.59
N GLY A 35 -10.82 22.80 -8.74
CA GLY A 35 -10.43 22.23 -10.01
C GLY A 35 -11.62 21.46 -10.57
N GLN A 36 -12.00 21.74 -11.81
CA GLN A 36 -13.06 21.00 -12.47
C GLN A 36 -12.63 19.54 -12.50
N ARG A 37 -13.32 18.68 -11.73
CA ARG A 37 -13.17 17.23 -11.86
C ARG A 37 -13.47 16.94 -13.32
N ARG A 38 -12.48 16.47 -14.09
CA ARG A 38 -12.74 15.98 -15.44
C ARG A 38 -13.86 14.95 -15.31
N ARG A 39 -14.99 15.24 -15.95
CA ARG A 39 -16.14 14.35 -15.95
C ARG A 39 -15.65 13.07 -16.63
N HIS A 40 -15.37 12.02 -15.87
CA HIS A 40 -15.06 10.72 -16.47
C HIS A 40 -16.28 10.37 -17.31
N GLU A 41 -16.10 10.35 -18.62
CA GLU A 41 -17.13 9.92 -19.55
C GLU A 41 -17.54 8.51 -19.14
N HIS A 42 -18.84 8.26 -19.01
CA HIS A 42 -19.34 6.93 -18.69
C HIS A 42 -18.93 6.02 -19.84
N ILE A 43 -17.90 5.19 -19.64
CA ILE A 43 -17.58 4.10 -20.54
C ILE A 43 -18.82 3.19 -20.52
N ARG A 44 -19.66 3.27 -21.55
CA ARG A 44 -20.84 2.40 -21.70
C ARG A 44 -20.35 1.06 -22.22
N THR A 45 -19.83 0.20 -21.33
CA THR A 45 -19.63 -1.21 -21.67
C THR A 45 -21.00 -1.90 -21.69
N SER A 46 -21.27 -2.68 -22.73
CA SER A 46 -22.48 -3.49 -22.80
C SER A 46 -22.44 -4.63 -21.78
N ASP A 47 -23.60 -5.17 -21.42
CA ASP A 47 -23.70 -6.29 -20.47
C ASP A 47 -22.98 -7.54 -21.00
N GLU A 48 -22.98 -7.76 -22.31
CA GLU A 48 -22.27 -8.86 -22.96
C GLU A 48 -20.75 -8.67 -22.91
N GLU A 49 -20.25 -7.44 -23.13
CA GLU A 49 -18.82 -7.13 -22.98
C GLU A 49 -18.35 -7.29 -21.53
N MET A 50 -19.17 -6.87 -20.57
CA MET A 50 -18.89 -7.08 -19.14
C MET A 50 -18.87 -8.56 -18.78
N LYS A 51 -19.79 -9.36 -19.33
CA LYS A 51 -19.86 -10.81 -19.09
C LYS A 51 -18.65 -11.55 -19.66
N GLU A 52 -18.22 -11.21 -20.87
CA GLU A 52 -17.04 -11.82 -21.48
C GLU A 52 -15.75 -11.37 -20.78
N PHE A 53 -15.62 -10.09 -20.41
CA PHE A 53 -14.51 -9.62 -19.59
C PHE A 53 -14.44 -10.38 -18.27
N ASN A 54 -15.57 -10.53 -17.57
CA ASN A 54 -15.64 -11.23 -16.29
C ASN A 54 -15.30 -12.72 -16.43
N LYS A 55 -15.78 -13.36 -17.51
CA LYS A 55 -15.43 -14.73 -17.86
C LYS A 55 -13.93 -14.87 -18.10
N SER A 56 -13.32 -14.02 -18.92
CA SER A 56 -11.88 -14.04 -19.16
C SER A 56 -11.06 -13.71 -17.90
N TYR A 57 -11.58 -12.87 -17.01
CA TYR A 57 -10.95 -12.51 -15.74
C TYR A 57 -10.88 -13.71 -14.79
N TYR A 58 -11.97 -14.47 -14.63
CA TYR A 58 -12.00 -15.66 -13.79
C TYR A 58 -11.44 -16.92 -14.47
N ALA A 59 -11.43 -16.97 -15.80
CA ALA A 59 -10.85 -18.08 -16.57
C ALA A 59 -9.33 -17.98 -16.70
N LYS A 60 -8.72 -16.80 -16.46
CA LYS A 60 -7.27 -16.72 -16.25
C LYS A 60 -6.94 -17.66 -15.11
N GLU A 61 -6.12 -18.68 -15.40
CA GLU A 61 -5.46 -19.44 -14.33
C GLU A 61 -4.91 -18.44 -13.33
N ARG A 62 -4.99 -18.77 -12.03
CA ARG A 62 -4.35 -17.97 -10.98
C ARG A 62 -2.87 -17.91 -11.33
N THR A 63 -2.50 -16.90 -12.12
CA THR A 63 -1.20 -16.87 -12.74
C THR A 63 -0.21 -16.87 -11.59
N GLN A 64 0.90 -17.54 -11.78
CA GLN A 64 2.06 -17.51 -10.87
C GLN A 64 2.51 -16.09 -10.43
N TYR A 65 1.91 -15.03 -11.01
CA TYR A 65 2.06 -13.62 -10.68
C TYR A 65 1.06 -13.08 -9.63
N LEU A 66 0.23 -13.93 -9.03
CA LEU A 66 -0.54 -13.61 -7.83
C LEU A 66 0.39 -13.57 -6.63
N ASP A 67 0.78 -12.36 -6.23
CA ASP A 67 1.61 -12.04 -5.05
C ASP A 67 2.61 -13.16 -4.67
N PRO A 68 3.85 -13.13 -5.17
CA PRO A 68 4.85 -14.15 -4.85
C PRO A 68 5.16 -14.24 -3.35
N CYS A 69 4.72 -13.28 -2.53
CA CYS A 69 4.87 -13.29 -1.08
C CYS A 69 3.64 -13.81 -0.32
N ARG A 70 2.66 -14.41 -1.03
CA ARG A 70 1.41 -14.90 -0.42
C ARG A 70 1.64 -15.91 0.70
N ALA A 71 2.63 -16.79 0.57
CA ALA A 71 2.95 -17.77 1.61
C ALA A 71 3.40 -17.10 2.91
N GLN A 72 4.27 -16.09 2.82
CA GLN A 72 4.77 -15.32 3.96
C GLN A 72 3.66 -14.46 4.57
N THR A 73 2.78 -13.88 3.74
CA THR A 73 1.59 -13.16 4.20
C THR A 73 0.71 -14.07 5.05
N VAL A 74 0.37 -15.27 4.56
CA VAL A 74 -0.45 -16.23 5.32
C VAL A 74 0.24 -16.68 6.60
N ALA A 75 1.57 -16.91 6.57
CA ALA A 75 2.32 -17.30 7.75
C ALA A 75 2.31 -16.22 8.84
N SER A 76 2.51 -14.95 8.47
CA SER A 76 2.49 -13.83 9.42
C SER A 76 1.11 -13.61 10.06
N LEU A 77 0.04 -13.74 9.27
CA LEU A 77 -1.34 -13.65 9.77
C LEU A 77 -1.67 -14.82 10.70
N LYS A 78 -1.28 -16.05 10.33
CA LYS A 78 -1.45 -17.23 11.18
C LYS A 78 -0.74 -17.05 12.53
N CYS A 79 0.47 -16.49 12.54
CA CYS A 79 1.17 -16.18 13.79
C CYS A 79 0.37 -15.19 14.65
N MET A 80 -0.18 -14.14 14.04
CA MET A 80 -0.99 -13.16 14.77
C MET A 80 -2.24 -13.78 15.38
N ASP A 81 -2.95 -14.62 14.62
CA ASP A 81 -4.15 -15.33 15.10
C ASP A 81 -3.85 -16.22 16.31
N GLN A 82 -2.67 -16.86 16.33
CA GLN A 82 -2.24 -17.75 17.42
C GLN A 82 -1.72 -17.00 18.66
N ASN A 83 -1.35 -15.73 18.54
CA ASN A 83 -0.66 -14.98 19.59
C ASN A 83 -1.45 -13.75 20.06
N ASN A 84 -2.79 -13.79 19.96
CA ASN A 84 -3.67 -12.68 20.35
C ASN A 84 -3.26 -11.35 19.69
N TYR A 85 -2.76 -11.43 18.45
CA TYR A 85 -2.31 -10.27 17.67
C TYR A 85 -1.09 -9.53 18.28
N ASP A 86 -0.32 -10.17 19.16
CA ASP A 86 0.96 -9.63 19.65
C ASP A 86 2.03 -9.68 18.55
N LYS A 87 2.29 -8.51 17.97
CA LYS A 87 3.26 -8.34 16.87
C LYS A 87 4.69 -8.74 17.27
N ARG A 88 5.08 -8.58 18.55
CA ARG A 88 6.45 -8.83 18.98
C ARG A 88 6.84 -10.29 18.80
N ARG A 89 5.89 -11.20 19.02
CA ARG A 89 6.05 -12.65 18.83
C ARG A 89 6.19 -13.07 17.37
N CYS A 90 5.68 -12.24 16.45
CA CYS A 90 5.64 -12.55 15.02
C CYS A 90 6.70 -11.81 14.17
N THR A 91 7.66 -11.13 14.81
CA THR A 91 8.71 -10.33 14.14
C THR A 91 9.44 -11.09 13.04
N ARG A 92 9.72 -12.39 13.24
CA ARG A 92 10.36 -13.25 12.24
C ARG A 92 9.54 -13.35 10.95
N PHE A 93 8.24 -13.62 11.06
CA PHE A 93 7.34 -13.75 9.91
C PHE A 93 7.18 -12.43 9.15
N PHE A 94 7.16 -11.30 9.86
CA PHE A 94 7.14 -9.98 9.20
C PHE A 94 8.44 -9.67 8.46
N LYS A 95 9.58 -10.11 9.01
CA LYS A 95 10.87 -10.00 8.33
C LYS A 95 10.88 -10.85 7.05
N ASP A 96 10.44 -12.10 7.14
CA ASP A 96 10.39 -13.00 5.99
C ASP A 96 9.49 -12.44 4.86
N TYR A 97 8.33 -11.86 5.20
CA TYR A 97 7.48 -11.15 4.24
C TYR A 97 8.18 -9.92 3.62
N SER A 98 8.86 -9.12 4.44
CA SER A 98 9.59 -7.93 3.97
C SER A 98 10.74 -8.30 3.03
N ASP A 99 11.48 -9.36 3.35
CA ASP A 99 12.57 -9.88 2.54
C ASP A 99 12.05 -10.43 1.20
N CYS A 100 10.95 -11.18 1.22
CA CYS A 100 10.29 -11.63 0.00
C CYS A 100 9.91 -10.45 -0.91
N LYS A 101 9.29 -9.40 -0.35
CA LYS A 101 8.87 -8.23 -1.14
C LYS A 101 10.06 -7.50 -1.75
N LYS A 102 11.18 -7.41 -1.02
CA LYS A 102 12.43 -6.82 -1.54
C LYS A 102 12.97 -7.63 -2.72
N GLN A 103 13.02 -8.95 -2.59
CA GLN A 103 13.49 -9.84 -3.66
C GLN A 103 12.60 -9.77 -4.89
N TRP A 104 11.28 -9.74 -4.71
CA TRP A 104 10.33 -9.58 -5.81
C TRP A 104 10.50 -8.25 -6.55
N MET A 105 10.64 -7.14 -5.81
CA MET A 105 10.89 -5.84 -6.45
C MET A 105 12.24 -5.82 -7.17
N ALA A 106 13.26 -6.49 -6.64
CA ALA A 106 14.56 -6.63 -7.30
C ALA A 106 14.45 -7.45 -8.61
N SER A 107 13.73 -8.57 -8.60
CA SER A 107 13.53 -9.39 -9.81
C SER A 107 12.73 -8.66 -10.88
N LEU A 108 11.73 -7.85 -10.50
CA LEU A 108 11.00 -6.99 -11.43
C LEU A 108 11.89 -5.89 -12.05
N ARG A 109 12.77 -5.27 -11.26
CA ARG A 109 13.75 -4.30 -11.78
C ARG A 109 14.72 -4.97 -12.74
N GLU A 110 15.22 -6.15 -12.40
CA GLU A 110 16.10 -6.93 -13.26
C GLU A 110 15.42 -7.33 -14.57
N GLU A 111 14.19 -7.82 -14.50
CA GLU A 111 13.41 -8.18 -15.69
C GLU A 111 13.18 -6.97 -16.60
N ARG A 112 12.93 -5.79 -16.01
CA ARG A 112 12.79 -4.54 -16.75
C ARG A 112 14.09 -4.15 -17.47
N ARG A 113 15.23 -4.24 -16.78
CA ARG A 113 16.56 -4.00 -17.38
C ARG A 113 16.85 -5.00 -18.51
N ARG A 114 16.62 -6.30 -18.26
CA ARG A 114 16.83 -7.36 -19.26
C ARG A 114 15.96 -7.18 -20.50
N LYS A 115 14.70 -6.79 -20.36
CA LYS A 115 13.78 -6.57 -21.48
C LYS A 115 13.99 -5.22 -22.18
N ASN A 116 14.97 -4.42 -21.74
CA ASN A 116 15.30 -3.10 -22.28
C ASN A 116 14.06 -2.24 -22.53
N LEU A 117 13.12 -2.19 -21.56
CA LEU A 117 11.87 -1.44 -21.67
C LEU A 117 12.06 0.09 -21.60
N GLY A 118 13.25 0.59 -21.93
CA GLY A 118 13.52 2.01 -22.17
C GLY A 118 13.42 2.94 -20.97
N ILE A 119 13.46 2.41 -19.73
CA ILE A 119 13.52 3.22 -18.51
C ILE A 119 14.96 3.16 -18.01
N VAL A 120 15.71 4.23 -18.27
CA VAL A 120 16.98 4.53 -17.60
C VAL A 120 16.64 4.91 -16.16
N ASP A 121 17.29 4.25 -15.20
CA ASP A 121 17.23 4.64 -13.81
C ASP A 121 18.01 5.98 -13.67
N ASP A 122 17.38 7.07 -13.21
CA ASP A 122 18.04 8.37 -12.89
C ASP A 122 19.02 8.28 -11.68
N ASP A 123 19.39 7.08 -11.23
CA ASP A 123 20.19 6.82 -10.02
C ASP A 123 21.67 6.55 -10.34
N GLU A 124 22.21 7.21 -11.36
CA GLU A 124 23.66 7.48 -11.43
C GLU A 124 23.94 8.97 -11.17
N VAL A 125 23.21 9.55 -10.21
CA VAL A 125 23.73 10.72 -9.51
C VAL A 125 24.52 10.17 -8.32
N GLU A 126 25.84 10.01 -8.54
CA GLU A 126 26.78 9.96 -7.44
C GLU A 126 26.53 11.18 -6.57
N THR A 127 25.91 10.98 -5.40
CA THR A 127 25.98 11.99 -4.36
C THR A 127 27.44 12.01 -3.88
N PRO A 128 28.19 13.11 -4.09
CA PRO A 128 29.59 13.17 -3.66
C PRO A 128 29.62 13.00 -2.14
N ALA A 129 30.34 11.96 -1.72
CA ALA A 129 30.59 11.64 -0.34
C ALA A 129 31.09 12.89 0.41
N THR A 130 30.28 13.39 1.35
CA THR A 130 30.73 14.31 2.38
C THR A 130 31.71 13.54 3.26
N LYS A 131 32.99 13.74 2.96
CA LYS A 131 34.17 13.38 3.73
C LYS A 131 33.96 13.62 5.23
N GLN A 132 34.04 12.58 6.05
CA GLN A 132 34.66 12.64 7.38
C GLN A 132 35.39 11.33 7.69
N GLU A 133 36.71 11.37 7.49
CA GLU A 133 37.67 10.48 8.14
C GLU A 133 37.52 10.64 9.67
N SER A 134 37.06 9.61 10.36
CA SER A 134 37.28 9.45 11.79
C SER A 134 38.54 8.61 11.97
N THR A 135 39.64 9.30 12.28
CA THR A 135 40.92 8.71 12.61
C THR A 135 40.77 7.79 13.83
N THR A 136 40.99 6.50 13.63
CA THR A 136 41.13 5.56 14.74
C THR A 136 42.51 5.78 15.38
N SER A 137 42.52 6.41 16.54
CA SER A 137 43.68 6.44 17.42
C SER A 137 43.99 5.02 17.89
N LYS A 138 45.15 4.50 17.49
CA LYS A 138 45.74 3.26 18.03
C LYS A 138 46.45 3.60 19.35
N PRO A 139 46.30 2.79 20.41
CA PRO A 139 46.95 3.07 21.69
C PRO A 139 48.45 2.77 21.67
N LEU A 140 49.12 3.52 22.54
CA LEU A 140 50.53 3.54 22.88
C LEU A 140 51.08 2.13 23.21
N SER A 141 52.31 1.86 22.78
CA SER A 141 53.19 0.84 23.35
C SER A 141 54.55 1.45 23.64
#